data_AF-Q131S8-F1
#
_entry.id   AF-Q131S8-F1
#
_cell.length_a   1.000
_cell.length_b   1.000
_cell.length_c   1.000
_cell.angle_alpha   90.00
_cell.angle_beta   90.00
_cell.angle_gamma   90.00
#
_symmetry.space_group_name_H-M   'P 1'
#
loop_
_entity.id
_entity.type
_entity.pdbx_description
1 polymer ?
#
loop_
_entity_poly.entity_id
_entity_poly.type
_entity_poly.pdbx_seq_one_letter_code
_entity_poly.pdbx_strand_id
1 'polypeptide(L)'
;MRQEGAGRTPRWEGCRCHAVHGTARFAERDDLNKAKLVRNRPPGEFPEGLMVGWWFEDMYDFAPIEYAGELHQLIVAGTGGGKFTTGIATTLLGSRLDDSTVVVVDPKGEIAQLAGPYFQKALAEKATVHLLDPWDLCGTGQTSVLNVIDQIDRSNPNHVDDARALADAMVIPSGGENTHWVLFAFKFGAEAQDGRHTSCWHKPHNKQVEQLPT
;
A
#
# COMPACT_ATOMS: atom_id res chain seq x y z
N MET A 1 0.01 -61.01 7.88
CA MET A 1 0.26 -60.22 9.10
C MET A 1 1.63 -59.58 9.00
N ARG A 2 1.68 -58.33 8.57
CA ARG A 2 2.86 -57.47 8.62
C ARG A 2 2.40 -56.26 9.41
N GLN A 3 2.89 -56.10 10.63
CA GLN A 3 2.57 -54.93 11.43
C GLN A 3 3.34 -53.74 10.84
N GLU A 4 2.60 -52.77 10.30
CA GLU A 4 3.16 -51.48 9.92
C GLU A 4 3.31 -50.63 11.18
N GLY A 5 4.56 -50.25 11.47
CA GLY A 5 4.91 -49.45 12.62
C GLY A 5 4.30 -48.06 12.53
N ALA A 6 3.68 -47.63 13.63
CA ALA A 6 3.18 -46.28 13.82
C ALA A 6 4.26 -45.24 13.48
N GLY A 7 3.96 -44.39 12.50
CA GLY A 7 4.79 -43.26 12.10
C GLY A 7 4.96 -42.31 13.28
N ARG A 8 6.18 -42.26 13.80
CA ARG A 8 6.61 -41.36 14.87
C ARG A 8 6.58 -39.93 14.31
N THR A 9 5.72 -39.06 14.83
CA THR A 9 5.79 -37.62 14.57
C THR A 9 7.17 -37.11 15.00
N PRO A 10 7.81 -36.18 14.27
CA PRO A 10 9.09 -35.64 14.68
C PRO A 10 8.87 -34.73 15.89
N ARG A 11 8.94 -35.31 17.09
CA ARG A 11 9.08 -34.57 18.34
C ARG A 11 10.51 -34.06 18.40
N TRP A 12 10.70 -32.77 18.11
CA TRP A 12 11.98 -32.12 18.28
C TRP A 12 12.34 -32.10 19.77
N GLU A 13 13.20 -33.03 20.20
CA GLU A 13 13.80 -33.01 21.53
C GLU A 13 14.71 -31.79 21.60
N GLY A 14 14.35 -30.85 22.49
CA GLY A 14 14.98 -29.55 22.62
C GLY A 14 16.49 -29.62 22.84
N CYS A 15 17.22 -28.87 22.01
CA CYS A 15 18.60 -28.51 22.31
C CYS A 15 18.56 -27.62 23.57
N ARG A 16 19.08 -28.12 24.70
CA ARG A 16 19.22 -27.31 25.93
C ARG A 16 20.35 -26.30 25.74
N CYS A 17 20.04 -25.15 25.16
CA CYS A 17 20.94 -24.02 25.05
C CYS A 17 20.95 -23.26 26.38
N HIS A 18 22.05 -23.33 27.13
CA HIS A 18 22.30 -22.42 28.25
C HIS A 18 22.50 -20.99 27.71
N ALA A 19 21.74 -20.04 28.29
CA ALA A 19 21.70 -18.61 27.98
C ALA A 19 21.10 -18.22 26.61
N VAL A 20 19.76 -18.25 26.52
CA VAL A 20 19.02 -17.49 25.52
C VAL A 20 19.14 -16.00 25.88
N HIS A 21 19.85 -15.20 25.09
CA HIS A 21 19.81 -13.75 25.22
C HIS A 21 18.53 -13.23 24.54
N GLY A 22 17.57 -12.82 25.36
CA GLY A 22 16.27 -12.29 24.91
C GLY A 22 15.09 -13.19 25.30
N THR A 23 13.89 -12.63 25.24
CA THR A 23 12.64 -13.34 25.53
C THR A 23 11.98 -13.92 24.28
N ALA A 24 12.64 -13.83 23.12
CA ALA A 24 12.11 -14.31 21.85
C ALA A 24 12.03 -15.84 21.84
N ARG A 25 10.82 -16.36 21.58
CA ARG A 25 10.54 -17.78 21.39
C ARG A 25 9.41 -17.94 20.38
N PHE A 26 9.22 -19.14 19.84
CA PHE A 26 8.03 -19.45 19.07
C PHE A 26 6.78 -19.30 19.96
N ALA A 27 5.73 -18.76 19.37
CA ALA A 27 4.44 -18.59 20.03
C ALA A 27 3.77 -19.94 20.20
N GLU A 28 3.09 -20.10 21.33
CA GLU A 28 2.16 -21.20 21.59
C GLU A 28 0.73 -20.70 21.38
N ARG A 29 -0.25 -21.63 21.31
CA ARG A 29 -1.66 -21.27 21.13
C ARG A 29 -2.16 -20.32 22.23
N ASP A 30 -1.68 -20.47 23.46
CA ASP A 30 -2.03 -19.60 24.58
C ASP A 30 -1.52 -18.17 24.41
N ASP A 31 -0.37 -17.96 23.76
CA ASP A 31 0.12 -16.61 23.47
C ASP A 31 -0.78 -15.89 22.48
N LEU A 32 -1.24 -16.60 21.43
CA LEU A 32 -2.17 -16.09 20.43
C LEU A 32 -3.52 -15.73 21.05
N ASN A 33 -4.05 -16.61 21.91
CA ASN A 33 -5.29 -16.35 22.65
C ASN A 33 -5.14 -15.14 23.58
N LYS A 34 -4.04 -15.05 24.34
CA LYS A 34 -3.77 -13.94 25.26
C LYS A 34 -3.61 -12.61 24.51
N ALA A 35 -2.97 -12.64 23.35
CA ALA A 35 -2.82 -11.48 22.47
C ALA A 35 -4.08 -11.19 21.63
N LYS A 36 -5.12 -12.03 21.72
CA LYS A 36 -6.37 -11.94 20.96
C LYS A 36 -6.16 -11.95 19.43
N LEU A 37 -5.10 -12.65 19.00
CA LEU A 37 -4.76 -12.84 17.59
C LEU A 37 -5.51 -14.00 16.96
N VAL A 38 -6.03 -14.92 17.77
CA VAL A 38 -6.95 -15.95 17.32
C VAL A 38 -8.25 -15.81 18.10
N ARG A 39 -9.37 -15.90 17.40
CA ARG A 39 -10.72 -15.80 17.98
C ARG A 39 -11.52 -17.03 17.60
N ASN A 40 -12.37 -17.50 18.52
CA ASN A 40 -13.35 -18.52 18.20
C ASN A 40 -14.44 -17.88 17.34
N ARG A 41 -14.49 -18.30 16.07
CA ARG A 41 -15.44 -17.79 15.09
C ARG A 41 -16.22 -18.95 14.46
N PRO A 42 -17.53 -18.79 14.22
CA PRO A 42 -18.31 -19.75 13.44
C PRO A 42 -17.73 -19.93 12.03
N PRO A 43 -17.81 -21.13 11.44
CA PRO A 43 -17.44 -21.33 10.04
C PRO A 43 -18.23 -20.38 9.12
N GLY A 44 -17.53 -19.75 8.18
CA GLY A 44 -18.13 -18.88 7.15
C GLY A 44 -18.09 -17.38 7.46
N GLU A 45 -17.67 -16.98 8.65
CA GLU A 45 -17.45 -15.56 8.98
C GLU A 45 -16.00 -15.12 8.66
N PHE A 46 -15.83 -13.84 8.31
CA PHE A 46 -14.52 -13.25 8.00
C PHE A 46 -13.84 -12.66 9.26
N PRO A 47 -12.49 -12.66 9.30
CA PRO A 47 -11.68 -11.81 10.17
C PRO A 47 -12.17 -10.38 10.32
N GLU A 48 -12.44 -9.97 11.56
CA GLU A 48 -12.75 -8.57 11.91
C GLU A 48 -11.53 -7.66 11.76
N GLY A 49 -10.33 -8.22 11.94
CA GLY A 49 -9.06 -7.54 11.70
C GLY A 49 -8.40 -8.01 10.41
N LEU A 50 -7.19 -7.48 10.17
CA LEU A 50 -6.36 -7.91 9.06
C LEU A 50 -5.87 -9.34 9.31
N MET A 51 -6.18 -10.23 8.38
CA MET A 51 -5.70 -11.60 8.40
C MET A 51 -4.21 -11.63 8.05
N VAL A 52 -3.38 -12.09 8.99
CA VAL A 52 -1.92 -12.14 8.82
C VAL A 52 -1.39 -13.54 8.52
N GLY A 53 -2.22 -14.58 8.70
CA GLY A 53 -1.85 -15.95 8.40
C GLY A 53 -2.78 -16.97 9.05
N TRP A 54 -2.28 -18.19 9.20
CA TRP A 54 -2.99 -19.32 9.81
C TRP A 54 -2.16 -19.91 10.95
N TRP A 55 -2.84 -20.20 12.06
CA TRP A 55 -2.34 -21.14 13.05
C TRP A 55 -2.70 -22.55 12.58
N PHE A 56 -1.76 -23.48 12.70
CA PHE A 56 -1.95 -24.87 12.32
C PHE A 56 -1.36 -25.77 13.41
N GLU A 57 -2.21 -26.55 14.06
CA GLU A 57 -1.80 -27.62 14.98
C GLU A 57 -1.92 -28.98 14.29
N ASP A 58 -3.08 -29.24 13.68
CA ASP A 58 -3.36 -30.40 12.83
C ASP A 58 -4.47 -30.12 11.79
N MET A 59 -4.91 -31.13 11.04
CA MET A 59 -5.91 -30.97 9.97
C MET A 59 -7.31 -30.54 10.46
N TYR A 60 -7.61 -30.71 11.74
CA TYR A 60 -8.90 -30.37 12.35
C TYR A 60 -8.79 -29.19 13.32
N ASP A 61 -7.58 -28.85 13.77
CA ASP A 61 -7.28 -27.68 14.59
C ASP A 61 -6.37 -26.70 13.86
N PHE A 62 -7.01 -25.80 13.12
CA PHE A 62 -6.39 -24.63 12.51
C PHE A 62 -7.31 -23.43 12.67
N ALA A 63 -6.73 -22.24 12.73
CA ALA A 63 -7.49 -21.00 12.89
C ALA A 63 -6.82 -19.83 12.19
N PRO A 64 -7.58 -18.88 11.63
CA PRO A 64 -7.00 -17.65 11.09
C PRO A 64 -6.37 -16.84 12.22
N ILE A 65 -5.19 -16.28 11.95
CA ILE A 65 -4.53 -15.29 12.79
C ILE A 65 -4.92 -13.93 12.25
N GLU A 66 -5.53 -13.11 13.08
CA GLU A 66 -6.00 -11.77 12.74
C GLU A 66 -5.38 -10.71 13.66
N TYR A 67 -5.12 -9.55 13.10
CA TYR A 67 -4.59 -8.40 13.80
C TYR A 67 -5.53 -7.22 13.61
N ALA A 68 -6.14 -6.76 14.71
CA ALA A 68 -7.10 -5.66 14.73
C ALA A 68 -6.54 -4.38 15.37
N GLY A 69 -5.20 -4.23 15.39
CA GLY A 69 -4.55 -3.02 15.90
C GLY A 69 -4.02 -2.11 14.79
N GLU A 70 -3.38 -1.01 15.19
CA GLU A 70 -2.94 0.06 14.30
C GLU A 70 -1.50 -0.10 13.77
N LEU A 71 -0.83 -1.21 14.08
CA LEU A 71 0.56 -1.42 13.63
C LEU A 71 0.63 -1.80 12.15
N HIS A 72 1.75 -1.41 11.53
CA HIS A 72 2.06 -1.78 10.15
C HIS A 72 2.60 -3.21 10.04
N GLN A 73 2.27 -3.87 8.94
CA GLN A 73 2.76 -5.21 8.61
C GLN A 73 3.95 -5.14 7.65
N LEU A 74 5.00 -5.90 7.95
CA LEU A 74 6.15 -6.10 7.07
C LEU A 74 6.22 -7.58 6.66
N ILE A 75 6.14 -7.84 5.35
CA ILE A 75 6.28 -9.18 4.77
C ILE A 75 7.64 -9.27 4.07
N VAL A 76 8.49 -10.18 4.55
CA VAL A 76 9.82 -10.43 3.96
C VAL A 76 9.87 -11.84 3.41
N ALA A 77 10.14 -11.97 2.12
CA ALA A 77 10.33 -13.25 1.45
C ALA A 77 11.27 -13.09 0.25
N GLY A 78 12.04 -14.13 -0.05
CA GLY A 78 12.86 -14.19 -1.26
C GLY A 78 12.01 -14.27 -2.54
N THR A 79 12.64 -14.09 -3.70
CA THR A 79 11.98 -14.30 -5.00
C THR A 79 11.42 -15.72 -5.09
N GLY A 80 10.14 -15.85 -5.43
CA GLY A 80 9.45 -17.15 -5.45
C GLY A 80 9.01 -17.68 -4.08
N GLY A 81 9.32 -16.98 -2.98
CA GLY A 81 8.96 -17.39 -1.61
C GLY A 81 7.48 -17.21 -1.24
N GLY A 82 6.60 -16.99 -2.21
CA GLY A 82 5.16 -16.89 -1.96
C GLY A 82 4.65 -15.58 -1.36
N LYS A 83 5.43 -14.49 -1.36
CA LYS A 83 5.04 -13.19 -0.75
C LYS A 83 3.61 -12.72 -1.11
N PHE A 84 3.22 -12.95 -2.36
CA PHE A 84 1.89 -12.63 -2.85
C PHE A 84 0.86 -13.63 -2.31
N THR A 85 1.08 -14.93 -2.53
CA THR A 85 0.09 -15.97 -2.21
C THR A 85 -0.12 -16.21 -0.72
N THR A 86 0.91 -16.07 0.11
CA THR A 86 0.85 -16.38 1.55
C THR A 86 0.68 -15.16 2.46
N GLY A 87 0.98 -13.96 1.93
CA GLY A 87 0.91 -12.72 2.69
C GLY A 87 -0.12 -11.75 2.13
N ILE A 88 0.18 -11.16 0.97
CA ILE A 88 -0.62 -10.07 0.39
C ILE A 88 -2.04 -10.55 0.04
N ALA A 89 -2.17 -11.64 -0.73
CA ALA A 89 -3.46 -12.16 -1.16
C ALA A 89 -4.29 -12.66 0.02
N THR A 90 -3.65 -13.29 1.02
CA THR A 90 -4.31 -13.69 2.26
C THR A 90 -4.87 -12.50 3.03
N THR A 91 -4.10 -11.41 3.12
CA THR A 91 -4.56 -10.19 3.77
C THR A 91 -5.73 -9.56 3.01
N LEU A 92 -5.61 -9.41 1.69
CA LEU A 92 -6.64 -8.77 0.87
C LEU A 92 -7.95 -9.58 0.82
N LEU A 93 -7.88 -10.87 0.51
CA LEU A 93 -9.06 -11.71 0.27
C LEU A 93 -9.61 -12.35 1.55
N GLY A 94 -8.77 -12.48 2.57
CA GLY A 94 -9.11 -13.13 3.84
C GLY A 94 -9.54 -12.16 4.93
N SER A 95 -9.39 -10.85 4.76
CA SER A 95 -9.82 -9.85 5.75
C SER A 95 -11.17 -9.25 5.37
N ARG A 96 -11.91 -8.79 6.37
CA ARG A 96 -13.10 -7.97 6.16
C ARG A 96 -12.66 -6.53 5.86
N LEU A 97 -12.88 -6.10 4.61
CA LEU A 97 -12.46 -4.78 4.10
C LEU A 97 -13.63 -3.89 3.66
N ASP A 98 -14.87 -4.27 3.97
CA ASP A 98 -16.07 -3.57 3.47
C ASP A 98 -16.29 -2.17 4.06
N ASP A 99 -15.68 -1.90 5.22
CA ASP A 99 -15.62 -0.57 5.84
C ASP A 99 -14.26 0.13 5.65
N SER A 100 -13.37 -0.47 4.85
CA SER A 100 -11.98 -0.04 4.70
C SER A 100 -11.69 0.46 3.29
N THR A 101 -10.82 1.46 3.18
CA THR A 101 -10.27 1.91 1.89
C THR A 101 -8.86 1.36 1.72
N VAL A 102 -8.62 0.65 0.62
CA VAL A 102 -7.32 0.03 0.33
C VAL A 102 -6.75 0.61 -0.96
N VAL A 103 -5.52 1.12 -0.88
CA VAL A 103 -4.74 1.54 -2.03
C VAL A 103 -3.62 0.52 -2.25
N VAL A 104 -3.54 -0.02 -3.45
CA VAL A 104 -2.55 -1.05 -3.81
C VAL A 104 -1.61 -0.50 -4.86
N VAL A 105 -0.30 -0.55 -4.57
CA VAL A 105 0.75 -0.30 -5.56
C VAL A 105 1.20 -1.63 -6.13
N ASP A 106 0.75 -1.95 -7.33
CA ASP A 106 0.99 -3.24 -7.99
C ASP A 106 1.85 -3.08 -9.25
N PRO A 107 3.18 -2.98 -9.13
CA PRO A 107 4.05 -2.77 -10.29
C PRO A 107 4.07 -3.96 -11.26
N LYS A 108 3.57 -5.13 -10.86
CA LYS A 108 3.51 -6.34 -11.69
C LYS A 108 2.14 -6.62 -12.27
N GLY A 109 1.08 -5.98 -11.76
CA GLY A 109 -0.30 -6.26 -12.14
C GLY A 109 -0.88 -7.59 -11.62
N GLU A 110 -0.14 -8.34 -10.79
CA GLU A 110 -0.57 -9.65 -10.28
C GLU A 110 -1.82 -9.53 -9.38
N ILE A 111 -1.88 -8.48 -8.57
CA ILE A 111 -3.01 -8.20 -7.67
C ILE A 111 -4.21 -7.74 -8.50
N ALA A 112 -4.00 -6.82 -9.43
CA ALA A 112 -5.05 -6.31 -10.32
C ALA A 112 -5.71 -7.44 -11.13
N GLN A 113 -4.92 -8.39 -11.64
CA GLN A 113 -5.42 -9.53 -12.42
C GLN A 113 -6.09 -10.61 -11.57
N LEU A 114 -5.49 -10.99 -10.44
CA LEU A 114 -5.92 -12.17 -9.68
C LEU A 114 -6.92 -11.85 -8.55
N ALA A 115 -6.70 -10.75 -7.83
CA ALA A 115 -7.53 -10.36 -6.70
C ALA A 115 -8.55 -9.27 -7.07
N GLY A 116 -8.20 -8.35 -7.98
CA GLY A 116 -9.08 -7.27 -8.45
C GLY A 116 -10.49 -7.74 -8.85
N PRO A 117 -10.67 -8.81 -9.66
CA PRO A 117 -11.98 -9.28 -10.07
C PRO A 117 -12.90 -9.73 -8.92
N TYR A 118 -12.32 -10.20 -7.80
CA TYR A 118 -13.08 -10.57 -6.61
C TYR A 118 -13.78 -9.34 -6.04
N PHE A 119 -13.05 -8.23 -5.86
CA PHE A 119 -13.61 -6.99 -5.34
C PHE A 119 -14.55 -6.31 -6.32
N GLN A 120 -14.24 -6.32 -7.62
CA GLN A 120 -15.13 -5.75 -8.64
C GLN A 120 -16.50 -6.43 -8.68
N LYS A 121 -16.54 -7.77 -8.56
CA LYS A 121 -17.79 -8.53 -8.56
C LYS A 121 -18.53 -8.40 -7.24
N ALA A 122 -17.83 -8.57 -6.11
CA ALA A 122 -18.42 -8.50 -4.78
C ALA A 122 -18.98 -7.09 -4.47
N LEU A 123 -18.37 -6.06 -5.06
CA LEU A 123 -18.77 -4.67 -4.91
C LEU A 123 -19.52 -4.14 -6.15
N ALA A 124 -19.98 -4.99 -7.08
CA ALA A 124 -20.57 -4.53 -8.34
C ALA A 124 -21.82 -3.63 -8.17
N GLU A 125 -22.51 -3.70 -7.03
CA GLU A 125 -23.62 -2.79 -6.68
C GLU A 125 -23.15 -1.37 -6.33
N LYS A 126 -21.86 -1.20 -6.01
CA LYS A 126 -21.17 0.07 -5.75
C LYS A 126 -19.79 0.00 -6.38
N ALA A 127 -19.63 0.45 -7.63
CA ALA A 127 -18.32 0.43 -8.31
C ALA A 127 -17.28 1.27 -7.55
N THR A 128 -16.61 0.67 -6.57
CA THR A 128 -15.66 1.31 -5.64
C THR A 128 -14.22 0.90 -5.91
N VAL A 129 -13.99 -0.01 -6.87
CA VAL A 129 -12.65 -0.45 -7.27
C VAL A 129 -12.23 0.33 -8.51
N HIS A 130 -11.24 1.19 -8.34
CA HIS A 130 -10.63 1.96 -9.42
C HIS A 130 -9.24 1.42 -9.73
N LEU A 131 -9.03 0.95 -10.96
CA LEU A 131 -7.71 0.59 -11.47
C LEU A 131 -7.10 1.79 -12.19
N LEU A 132 -5.86 2.15 -11.87
CA LEU A 132 -5.12 3.20 -12.57
C LEU A 132 -3.95 2.55 -13.34
N ASP A 133 -4.21 2.22 -14.59
CA ASP A 133 -3.23 1.60 -15.50
C ASP A 133 -3.35 2.21 -16.90
N PRO A 134 -2.82 3.43 -17.12
CA PRO A 134 -3.05 4.19 -18.34
C PRO A 134 -2.41 3.56 -19.59
N TRP A 135 -1.53 2.57 -19.42
CA TRP A 135 -0.90 1.83 -20.52
C TRP A 135 -1.37 0.37 -20.62
N ASP A 136 -2.34 -0.04 -19.78
CA ASP A 136 -2.84 -1.41 -19.71
C ASP A 136 -1.73 -2.46 -19.57
N LEU A 137 -0.72 -2.18 -18.74
CA LEU A 137 0.38 -3.13 -18.46
C LEU A 137 -0.12 -4.39 -17.76
N CYS A 138 -1.23 -4.28 -17.02
CA CYS A 138 -1.89 -5.39 -16.37
C CYS A 138 -2.76 -6.21 -17.35
N GLY A 139 -2.96 -5.76 -18.60
CA GLY A 139 -3.74 -6.49 -19.62
C GLY A 139 -5.20 -6.73 -19.23
N THR A 140 -5.79 -5.81 -18.46
CA THR A 140 -7.18 -5.89 -17.99
C THR A 140 -8.15 -5.21 -18.95
N GLY A 141 -7.65 -4.33 -19.82
CA GLY A 141 -8.46 -3.46 -20.69
C GLY A 141 -9.25 -2.41 -19.91
N GLN A 142 -8.95 -2.20 -18.63
CA GLN A 142 -9.67 -1.29 -17.74
C GLN A 142 -8.70 -0.26 -17.16
N THR A 143 -9.08 1.01 -17.20
CA THR A 143 -8.37 2.07 -16.49
C THR A 143 -9.34 3.18 -16.14
N SER A 144 -9.28 3.63 -14.89
CA SER A 144 -9.98 4.81 -14.39
C SER A 144 -9.20 6.06 -14.74
N VAL A 145 -9.89 7.20 -14.76
CA VAL A 145 -9.25 8.49 -14.98
C VAL A 145 -8.99 9.14 -13.62
N LEU A 146 -7.76 9.61 -13.43
CA LEU A 146 -7.38 10.43 -12.29
C LEU A 146 -6.59 11.64 -12.79
N ASN A 147 -7.12 12.84 -12.60
CA ASN A 147 -6.36 14.07 -12.70
C ASN A 147 -6.05 14.57 -11.29
N VAL A 148 -4.79 14.52 -10.89
CA VAL A 148 -4.36 14.92 -9.55
C VAL A 148 -4.56 16.42 -9.29
N ILE A 149 -4.63 17.25 -10.35
CA ILE A 149 -4.88 18.69 -10.23
C ILE A 149 -6.33 18.98 -9.86
N ASP A 150 -7.26 18.06 -10.13
CA ASP A 150 -8.68 18.23 -9.75
C ASP A 150 -8.86 18.28 -8.22
N GLN A 151 -7.84 17.88 -7.44
CA GLN A 151 -7.84 18.01 -5.98
C GLN A 151 -7.67 19.47 -5.51
N ILE A 152 -7.19 20.38 -6.38
CA ILE A 152 -7.02 21.80 -6.05
C ILE A 152 -8.30 22.56 -6.42
N ASP A 153 -9.20 22.71 -5.45
CA ASP A 153 -10.43 23.48 -5.62
C ASP A 153 -10.31 24.90 -5.05
N ARG A 154 -10.50 25.92 -5.89
CA ARG A 154 -10.48 27.34 -5.47
C ARG A 154 -11.53 27.69 -4.41
N SER A 155 -12.60 26.91 -4.30
CA SER A 155 -13.63 27.11 -3.28
C SER A 155 -13.19 26.62 -1.90
N ASN A 156 -12.18 25.74 -1.83
CA ASN A 156 -11.60 25.25 -0.59
C ASN A 156 -10.74 26.35 0.06
N PRO A 157 -11.00 26.79 1.31
CA PRO A 157 -10.13 27.75 1.99
C PRO A 157 -8.67 27.28 2.13
N ASN A 158 -8.42 25.96 2.07
CA ASN A 158 -7.10 25.35 2.20
C ASN A 158 -6.48 24.96 0.84
N HIS A 159 -7.01 25.41 -0.30
CA HIS A 159 -6.53 25.05 -1.65
C HIS A 159 -5.04 25.30 -1.88
N VAL A 160 -4.49 26.29 -1.18
CA VAL A 160 -3.07 26.60 -1.16
C VAL A 160 -2.26 25.47 -0.51
N ASP A 161 -2.71 24.93 0.61
CA ASP A 161 -2.05 23.82 1.30
C ASP A 161 -2.20 22.52 0.51
N ASP A 162 -3.36 22.29 -0.12
CA ASP A 162 -3.58 21.15 -1.03
C ASP A 162 -2.62 21.21 -2.22
N ALA A 163 -2.45 22.39 -2.83
CA ALA A 163 -1.50 22.60 -3.92
C ALA A 163 -0.05 22.35 -3.48
N ARG A 164 0.30 22.75 -2.25
CA ARG A 164 1.62 22.47 -1.68
C ARG A 164 1.83 20.98 -1.44
N ALA A 165 0.87 20.30 -0.80
CA ALA A 165 0.95 18.87 -0.55
C ALA A 165 1.04 18.07 -1.86
N LEU A 166 0.31 18.48 -2.90
CA LEU A 166 0.41 17.90 -4.22
C LEU A 166 1.80 18.11 -4.83
N ALA A 167 2.36 19.32 -4.75
CA ALA A 167 3.71 19.60 -5.23
C ALA A 167 4.76 18.75 -4.50
N ASP A 168 4.63 18.62 -3.19
CA ASP A 168 5.51 17.77 -2.36
C ASP A 168 5.43 16.29 -2.78
N ALA A 169 4.24 15.79 -3.11
CA ALA A 169 4.05 14.42 -3.58
C ALA A 169 4.58 14.18 -5.00
N MET A 170 4.50 15.19 -5.88
CA MET A 170 4.97 15.09 -7.27
C MET A 170 6.49 15.19 -7.41
N VAL A 171 7.14 15.93 -6.52
CA VAL A 171 8.57 16.19 -6.59
C VAL A 171 9.33 15.28 -5.63
N ILE A 172 9.81 14.15 -6.13
CA ILE A 172 10.64 13.22 -5.36
C ILE A 172 12.05 13.81 -5.22
N PRO A 173 12.55 14.07 -4.00
CA PRO A 173 13.90 14.59 -3.81
C PRO A 173 14.92 13.54 -4.27
N SER A 174 15.68 13.86 -5.31
CA SER A 174 16.87 13.06 -5.67
C SER A 174 18.04 13.61 -4.86
N GLY A 175 18.74 12.74 -4.11
CA GLY A 175 19.84 13.13 -3.22
C GLY A 175 21.13 13.61 -3.92
N GLY A 176 21.05 14.14 -5.15
CA GLY A 176 22.18 14.57 -5.97
C GLY A 176 22.19 16.07 -6.31
N GLU A 177 23.20 16.48 -7.10
CA GLU A 177 23.57 17.86 -7.48
C GLU A 177 22.48 18.68 -8.24
N ASN A 178 21.31 18.09 -8.49
CA ASN A 178 20.15 18.75 -9.14
C ASN A 178 19.15 19.33 -8.15
N THR A 179 19.59 19.63 -6.92
CA THR A 179 18.76 20.17 -5.84
C THR A 179 18.09 21.50 -6.20
N HIS A 180 18.69 22.29 -7.11
CA HIS A 180 18.12 23.57 -7.52
C HIS A 180 16.83 23.43 -8.34
N TRP A 181 16.71 22.43 -9.22
CA TRP A 181 15.48 22.20 -10.01
C TRP A 181 14.33 21.72 -9.12
N VAL A 182 14.65 20.88 -8.13
CA VAL A 182 13.73 20.42 -7.10
C VAL A 182 13.25 21.61 -6.27
N LEU A 183 14.16 22.46 -5.79
CA LEU A 183 13.84 23.69 -5.05
C LEU A 183 13.00 24.68 -5.87
N PHE A 184 13.26 24.85 -7.17
CA PHE A 184 12.44 25.71 -8.04
C PHE A 184 11.02 25.19 -8.20
N ALA A 185 10.82 23.88 -8.34
CA ALA A 185 9.48 23.28 -8.41
C ALA A 185 8.67 23.53 -7.11
N PHE A 186 9.32 23.40 -5.95
CA PHE A 186 8.70 23.76 -4.66
C PHE A 186 8.37 25.26 -4.58
N LYS A 187 9.25 26.12 -5.08
CA LYS A 187 9.07 27.58 -5.03
C LYS A 187 7.91 28.05 -5.91
N PHE A 188 7.72 27.46 -7.08
CA PHE A 188 6.57 27.71 -7.95
C PHE A 188 5.24 27.25 -7.33
N GLY A 189 5.22 26.11 -6.63
CA GLY A 189 4.04 25.66 -5.88
C GLY A 189 3.69 26.60 -4.72
N ALA A 190 4.70 27.19 -4.06
CA ALA A 190 4.53 28.13 -2.97
C ALA A 190 4.26 29.60 -3.42
N GLU A 191 4.71 30.04 -4.59
CA GLU A 191 4.44 31.40 -5.09
C GLU A 191 3.00 31.59 -5.58
N ALA A 192 2.23 30.50 -5.78
CA ALA A 192 0.78 30.58 -5.91
C ALA A 192 0.07 31.03 -4.60
N GLN A 193 0.79 31.07 -3.47
CA GLN A 193 0.27 31.50 -2.16
C GLN A 193 0.22 33.02 -1.99
N ASP A 194 1.01 33.80 -2.74
CA ASP A 194 0.99 35.26 -2.66
C ASP A 194 0.36 35.79 -3.95
N GLY A 195 -0.92 36.13 -3.90
CA GLY A 195 -1.69 36.74 -5.00
C GLY A 195 -1.19 38.13 -5.43
N ARG A 196 0.12 38.40 -5.34
CA ARG A 196 0.78 39.66 -5.65
C ARG A 196 2.04 39.40 -6.48
N HIS A 197 1.86 39.17 -7.78
CA HIS A 197 2.61 39.81 -8.88
C HIS A 197 2.45 39.02 -10.19
N THR A 198 1.31 39.19 -10.86
CA THR A 198 1.19 38.93 -12.31
C THR A 198 1.73 40.13 -13.10
N SER A 199 3.03 40.46 -13.00
CA SER A 199 3.61 41.57 -13.78
C SER A 199 4.96 41.29 -14.45
N CYS A 200 5.56 40.11 -14.27
CA CYS A 200 6.86 39.83 -14.90
C CYS A 200 6.78 39.23 -16.32
N TRP A 201 5.56 39.07 -16.87
CA TRP A 201 5.37 38.68 -18.26
C TRP A 201 4.92 39.87 -19.11
N HIS A 202 5.76 40.90 -19.20
CA HIS A 202 5.72 41.86 -20.31
C HIS A 202 7.07 41.84 -21.00
N LYS A 203 7.08 41.40 -22.27
CA LYS A 203 8.24 41.59 -23.14
C LYS A 203 8.55 43.09 -23.21
N PRO A 204 9.80 43.53 -22.99
CA PRO A 204 10.17 44.88 -23.39
C PRO A 204 10.26 44.94 -24.91
N HIS A 205 9.20 45.43 -25.56
CA HIS A 205 9.32 46.05 -26.87
C HIS A 205 9.97 47.42 -26.70
N ASN A 206 11.27 47.52 -26.95
CA ASN A 206 11.87 48.80 -27.35
C ASN A 206 13.18 48.56 -28.13
N LYS A 207 13.10 48.51 -29.46
CA LYS A 207 14.23 48.90 -30.30
C LYS A 207 13.92 50.29 -30.82
N GLN A 208 14.65 51.26 -30.28
CA GLN A 208 14.66 52.63 -30.78
C GLN A 208 15.20 52.62 -32.23
N VAL A 209 14.52 53.39 -33.06
CA VAL A 209 14.95 53.74 -34.42
C VAL A 209 16.00 54.83 -34.27
N GLU A 210 17.25 54.52 -34.59
CA GLU A 210 18.33 55.52 -34.71
C GLU A 210 18.35 56.02 -36.16
N GLN A 211 17.91 57.26 -36.36
CA GLN A 211 18.09 58.00 -37.61
C GLN A 211 19.49 58.59 -37.64
N LEU A 212 20.27 58.29 -38.68
CA LEU A 212 21.50 59.01 -39.00
C LEU A 212 21.20 60.13 -40.00
N PRO A 213 21.76 61.34 -39.81
CA PRO A 213 21.56 62.46 -40.74
C PRO A 213 22.37 62.29 -42.03
N THR A 214 21.89 62.97 -43.07
CA THR A 214 22.32 63.04 -44.48
C THR A 214 23.81 62.91 -44.77
#